data_AF-A0A919AYR1-F1
#
_entry.id   AF-A0A919AYR1-F1
#
_cell.length_a   1.000
_cell.length_b   1.000
_cell.length_c   1.000
_cell.angle_alpha   90.00
_cell.angle_beta   90.00
_cell.angle_gamma   90.00
#
_symmetry.space_group_name_H-M   'P 1'
#
loop_
_entity.id
_entity.type
_entity.pdbx_description
1 polymer ?
#
loop_
_entity_poly.entity_id
_entity_poly.type
_entity_poly.pdbx_seq_one_letter_code
_entity_poly.pdbx_strand_id
1 'polypeptide(L)' 'MSAMLEQLKDILVNKLKVTPDQVVPEATHEDLELDSLAVVELSLVLEQELGIRISDDELLEAPTIGDMVALMDERSAKV' A
#
# COMPACT_ATOMS: atom_id res chain seq x y z
N MET A 1 10.96 2.23 13.03
CA MET A 1 9.64 2.30 12.36
C MET A 1 9.92 2.26 10.88
N SER A 2 9.28 1.33 10.18
CA SER A 2 9.52 1.09 8.76
C SER A 2 9.05 2.31 7.97
N ALA A 3 9.96 3.07 7.38
CA ALA A 3 9.65 4.28 6.62
C ALA A 3 8.59 4.02 5.53
N MET A 4 8.57 2.80 5.00
CA MET A 4 7.62 2.34 3.98
C MET A 4 6.16 2.32 4.49
N LEU A 5 5.93 1.95 5.75
CA LEU A 5 4.58 1.96 6.34
C LEU A 5 4.05 3.39 6.47
N GLU A 6 4.91 4.33 6.86
CA GLU A 6 4.52 5.74 6.96
C GLU A 6 4.20 6.33 5.59
N GLN A 7 4.99 6.00 4.55
CA GLN A 7 4.74 6.40 3.18
C GLN A 7 3.42 5.82 2.64
N LEU A 8 3.21 4.52 2.82
CA LEU A 8 1.96 3.85 2.41
C LEU A 8 0.76 4.46 3.14
N LYS A 9 0.87 4.67 4.45
CA LYS A 9 -0.16 5.31 5.27
C LYS A 9 -0.49 6.70 4.78
N ASP A 10 0.51 7.52 4.46
CA ASP A 10 0.28 8.88 3.97
C ASP A 10 -0.45 8.87 2.62
N ILE A 11 -0.09 7.95 1.71
CA ILE A 11 -0.78 7.75 0.43
C ILE A 11 -2.23 7.29 0.64
N LEU A 12 -2.46 6.29 1.48
CA LEU A 12 -3.80 5.77 1.78
C LEU A 12 -4.70 6.85 2.39
N VAL A 13 -4.17 7.67 3.30
CA VAL A 13 -4.93 8.73 3.97
C VAL A 13 -5.18 9.92 3.06
N ASN A 14 -4.17 10.36 2.29
CA ASN A 14 -4.27 11.57 1.46
C ASN A 14 -4.94 11.33 0.10
N LYS A 15 -4.67 10.19 -0.55
CA LYS A 15 -5.21 9.86 -1.88
C LYS A 15 -6.53 9.10 -1.74
N LEU A 16 -6.51 8.02 -0.97
CA LEU A 16 -7.63 7.09 -0.85
C LEU A 16 -8.60 7.44 0.28
N LYS A 17 -8.30 8.50 1.06
CA LYS A 17 -9.12 8.99 2.18
C LYS A 17 -9.42 7.92 3.24
N VAL A 18 -8.51 6.96 3.37
CA VAL A 18 -8.61 5.90 4.37
C VAL A 18 -8.27 6.47 5.75
N THR A 19 -8.86 5.90 6.80
CA THR A 19 -8.60 6.36 8.16
C THR A 19 -7.22 5.93 8.65
N PRO A 20 -6.37 6.85 9.15
CA PRO A 20 -5.00 6.51 9.59
C PRO A 20 -4.96 5.50 10.74
N ASP A 21 -6.00 5.44 11.57
CA ASP A 21 -6.15 4.47 12.65
C ASP A 21 -6.46 3.06 12.14
N GLN A 22 -7.00 2.92 10.93
CA GLN A 22 -7.27 1.63 10.30
C GLN A 22 -6.02 1.08 9.60
N VAL A 23 -5.08 1.93 9.19
CA VAL A 23 -3.82 1.51 8.56
C VAL A 23 -2.87 0.90 9.61
N VAL A 24 -3.19 -0.33 10.00
CA VAL A 24 -2.39 -1.19 10.87
C VAL A 24 -1.86 -2.39 10.09
N PRO A 25 -0.72 -2.99 10.46
CA PRO A 25 -0.14 -4.12 9.73
C PRO A 25 -1.07 -5.33 9.60
N GLU A 26 -1.97 -5.49 10.56
CA GLU A 26 -2.96 -6.57 10.63
C GLU A 26 -4.24 -6.27 9.84
N ALA A 27 -4.43 -5.04 9.37
CA ALA A 27 -5.60 -4.66 8.60
C ALA A 27 -5.52 -5.23 7.18
N THR A 28 -6.68 -5.58 6.64
CA THR A 28 -6.83 -6.12 5.29
C THR A 28 -7.36 -5.06 4.32
N HIS A 29 -7.29 -5.34 3.03
CA HIS A 29 -7.90 -4.48 2.01
C HIS A 29 -9.39 -4.24 2.27
N GLU A 30 -10.10 -5.28 2.71
CA GLU A 30 -11.53 -5.18 3.03
C GLU A 30 -11.79 -4.29 4.25
N ASP A 31 -10.93 -4.33 5.27
CA ASP A 31 -11.05 -3.46 6.46
C ASP A 31 -10.79 -1.99 6.12
N LEU A 32 -9.97 -1.74 5.10
CA LEU A 32 -9.60 -0.42 4.61
C LEU A 32 -10.50 0.09 3.48
N GLU A 33 -11.52 -0.69 3.10
CA GLU A 33 -12.41 -0.40 1.98
C GLU A 33 -11.62 -0.16 0.66
N LEU A 34 -10.50 -0.88 0.49
CA LEU A 34 -9.70 -0.87 -0.73
C LEU A 34 -10.36 -1.77 -1.77
N ASP A 35 -11.27 -1.19 -2.53
CA ASP A 35 -11.84 -1.82 -3.72
C ASP A 35 -10.77 -2.09 -4.81
N SER A 36 -11.09 -2.93 -5.79
CA SER A 36 -10.19 -3.22 -6.92
C SER A 36 -9.71 -1.97 -7.67
N LEU A 37 -10.54 -0.92 -7.75
CA LEU A 37 -10.15 0.37 -8.32
C LEU A 37 -9.15 1.13 -7.42
N ALA A 38 -9.36 1.06 -6.10
CA ALA A 38 -8.48 1.67 -5.12
C ALA A 38 -7.09 1.03 -5.14
N VAL A 39 -7.01 -0.29 -5.31
CA VAL A 39 -5.74 -1.03 -5.47
C VAL A 39 -5.01 -0.62 -6.74
N VAL A 40 -5.71 -0.44 -7.86
CA VAL A 40 -5.13 0.05 -9.13
C VAL A 40 -4.64 1.50 -9.01
N GLU A 41 -5.38 2.36 -8.31
CA GLU A 41 -4.92 3.73 -8.05
C GLU A 41 -3.69 3.74 -7.14
N LEU A 42 -3.69 2.91 -6.10
CA LEU A 42 -2.57 2.75 -5.19
C LEU A 42 -1.30 2.31 -5.93
N SER A 43 -1.37 1.27 -6.77
CA SER A 43 -0.19 0.80 -7.53
C SER A 43 0.40 1.90 -8.42
N LEU A 44 -0.45 2.70 -9.08
CA LEU A 44 -0.02 3.83 -9.90
C LEU A 44 0.64 4.93 -9.07
N VAL A 45 0.08 5.27 -7.89
CA VAL A 45 0.65 6.27 -6.99
C VAL A 45 1.99 5.80 -6.45
N LEU A 46 2.12 4.52 -6.10
CA LEU A 46 3.39 3.94 -5.64
C LEU A 46 4.48 4.00 -6.74
N GLU A 47 4.13 3.74 -7.99
CA GLU A 47 5.06 3.90 -9.12
C GLU A 47 5.47 5.36 -9.33
N GLN A 48 4.55 6.32 -9.20
CA GLN A 48 4.83 7.73 -9.45
C GLN A 48 5.54 8.45 -8.30
N GLU A 49 5.10 8.24 -7.05
CA GLU A 49 5.64 8.92 -5.87
C GLU A 49 6.93 8.25 -5.38
N LEU A 50 6.98 6.91 -5.41
CA LEU A 50 8.06 6.13 -4.80
C LEU A 50 8.97 5.47 -5.85
N GLY A 51 8.58 5.45 -7.13
CA GLY A 51 9.32 4.76 -8.17
C GLY A 51 9.22 3.23 -8.10
N ILE A 52 8.29 2.72 -7.29
CA ILE A 52 8.16 1.29 -7.01
C ILE A 52 7.08 0.71 -7.93
N ARG A 53 7.48 -0.20 -8.81
CA ARG A 53 6.54 -0.99 -9.62
C ARG A 53 6.05 -2.20 -8.84
N ILE A 54 4.79 -2.15 -8.42
CA ILE A 54 4.04 -3.29 -7.91
C ILE A 54 2.79 -3.42 -8.76
N SER A 55 2.49 -4.63 -9.19
CA SER A 55 1.28 -4.91 -9.97
C SER A 55 0.04 -4.91 -9.07
N ASP A 56 -1.12 -4.56 -9.59
CA ASP A 56 -2.39 -4.69 -8.85
C ASP A 56 -2.64 -6.14 -8.41
N ASP A 57 -2.22 -7.14 -9.20
CA ASP A 57 -2.26 -8.56 -8.84
C ASP A 57 -1.41 -8.86 -7.59
N GLU A 58 -0.18 -8.33 -7.51
CA GLU A 58 0.71 -8.52 -6.35
C GLU A 58 0.14 -7.85 -5.09
N LEU A 59 -0.50 -6.69 -5.25
CA LEU A 59 -1.21 -6.04 -4.14
C LEU A 59 -2.42 -6.88 -3.73
N LEU A 60 -3.21 -7.43 -4.66
CA LEU A 60 -4.33 -8.31 -4.36
C LEU A 60 -3.89 -9.62 -3.69
N GLU A 61 -2.72 -10.14 -4.04
CA GLU A 61 -2.10 -11.31 -3.40
C GLU A 61 -1.59 -11.03 -1.98
N ALA A 62 -1.47 -9.76 -1.58
CA ALA A 62 -1.00 -9.32 -0.28
C ALA A 62 -2.16 -8.91 0.64
N PRO A 63 -2.89 -9.85 1.27
CA PRO A 63 -4.17 -9.57 1.94
C PRO A 63 -4.09 -8.58 3.10
N THR A 64 -2.89 -8.31 3.64
CA THR A 64 -2.68 -7.42 4.78
C THR A 64 -1.79 -6.23 4.41
N ILE A 65 -1.95 -5.11 5.12
CA ILE A 65 -1.03 -3.97 5.00
C ILE A 65 0.40 -4.36 5.33
N GLY A 66 0.61 -5.27 6.29
CA GLY A 66 1.94 -5.78 6.60
C GLY A 66 2.61 -6.42 5.39
N ASP A 67 1.87 -7.24 4.63
CA ASP A 67 2.34 -7.87 3.39
C ASP A 67 2.59 -6.83 2.29
N MET A 68 1.68 -5.87 2.10
CA MET A 68 1.88 -4.78 1.13
C MET A 68 3.16 -3.98 1.43
N VAL A 69 3.35 -3.61 2.70
CA VAL A 69 4.55 -2.89 3.16
C VAL A 69 5.81 -3.73 2.94
N ALA A 70 5.75 -5.04 3.19
CA ALA A 70 6.88 -5.94 2.96
C ALA A 70 7.24 -6.06 1.47
N LEU A 71 6.24 -6.17 0.59
CA LEU A 71 6.43 -6.15 -0.86
C LEU A 71 7.07 -4.83 -1.32
N MET A 72 6.53 -3.72 -0.82
CA MET A 72 7.04 -2.38 -1.07
C MET A 72 8.49 -2.21 -0.63
N ASP A 73 8.82 -2.66 0.58
CA ASP A 73 10.18 -2.61 1.13
C ASP A 73 11.14 -3.45 0.28
N GLU A 74 10.75 -4.69 -0.08
CA GLU A 74 11.56 -5.57 -0.93
C GLU A 74 11.85 -4.98 -2.32
N ARG A 75 10.85 -4.31 -2.92
CA ARG A 75 11.02 -3.64 -4.22
C ARG A 75 11.87 -2.38 -4.10
N SER A 76 11.71 -1.62 -3.02
CA SER A 76 12.49 -0.40 -2.76
C SER A 76 13.97 -0.67 -2.43
N ALA A 77 14.28 -1.85 -1.88
CA ALA A 77 15.65 -2.23 -1.52
C ALA A 77 16.48 -2.79 -2.70
N LYS A 78 15.83 -3.08 -3.85
CA LYS A 78 16.49 -3.62 -5.04
C LYS A 78 16.93 -2.56 -6.06
N VAL A 79 16.80 -1.27 -5.75
CA VAL A 79 17.16 -0.14 -6.63
C VAL A 79 18.45 0.54 -6.18
#